data_AF-A0A536YQD1-F1
#
_entry.id   AF-A0A536YQD1-F1
#
_cell.length_a   1.000
_cell.length_b   1.000
_cell.length_c   1.000
_cell.angle_alpha   90.00
_cell.angle_beta   90.00
_cell.angle_gamma   90.00
#
_symmetry.space_group_name_H-M   'P 1'
#
loop_
_entity.id
_entity.type
_entity.pdbx_description
1 polymer ?
#
loop_
_entity_poly.entity_id
_entity_poly.type
_entity_poly.pdbx_seq_one_letter_code
_entity_poly.pdbx_strand_id
1 'polypeptide(L)'
;HAMHLHGFNFEVLERQTSPGPIAALRVDDRGRLATDLGRKDTVLVWPGESVKIALDFSCPFPGEQTYVFHCHNLEHEDAGMMLGVKLG
;
A
#
# COMPACT_ATOMS: atom_id res chain seq x y z
N HIS A 1 1.80 -5.20 -8.44
CA HIS A 1 1.75 -3.71 -8.47
C HIS A 1 2.31 -3.16 -7.17
N ALA A 2 3.28 -2.24 -7.25
CA ALA A 2 3.77 -1.52 -6.08
C ALA A 2 2.81 -0.35 -5.80
N MET A 3 1.81 -0.56 -4.96
CA MET A 3 0.79 0.45 -4.69
C MET A 3 1.31 1.48 -3.70
N HIS A 4 1.18 2.76 -4.03
CA HIS A 4 1.70 3.91 -3.28
C HIS A 4 0.58 4.92 -2.98
N LEU A 5 0.60 5.51 -1.78
CA LEU A 5 -0.31 6.56 -1.35
C LEU A 5 0.48 7.80 -0.89
N HIS A 6 0.12 8.97 -1.42
CA HIS A 6 0.73 10.24 -1.05
C HIS A 6 0.26 10.72 0.33
N GLY A 7 1.12 11.43 1.05
CA GLY A 7 0.77 12.18 2.27
C GLY A 7 0.61 11.36 3.54
N PHE A 8 0.50 10.03 3.45
CA PHE A 8 0.25 9.17 4.60
C PHE A 8 1.17 7.94 4.58
N ASN A 9 1.69 7.55 5.74
CA ASN A 9 2.27 6.23 5.93
C ASN A 9 1.23 5.28 6.51
N PHE A 10 1.28 4.03 6.06
CA PHE A 10 0.43 2.94 6.50
C PHE A 10 1.24 1.78 7.09
N GLU A 11 0.56 0.95 7.86
CA GLU A 11 1.06 -0.32 8.38
C GLU A 11 0.44 -1.47 7.60
N VAL A 12 1.24 -2.50 7.30
CA VAL A 12 0.70 -3.74 6.73
C VAL A 12 0.20 -4.62 7.87
N LEU A 13 -1.07 -4.97 7.81
CA LEU A 13 -1.74 -5.78 8.82
C LEU A 13 -1.69 -7.28 8.50
N GLU A 14 -1.80 -7.63 7.22
CA GLU A 14 -1.97 -9.02 6.77
C GLU A 14 -1.64 -9.16 5.28
N ARG A 15 -1.06 -10.31 4.90
CA ARG A 15 -1.00 -10.78 3.51
C ARG A 15 -1.71 -12.12 3.39
N GLN A 16 -2.55 -12.24 2.38
CA GLN A 16 -3.27 -13.48 2.06
C GLN A 16 -2.95 -13.89 0.63
N THR A 17 -2.94 -15.21 0.39
CA THR A 17 -2.74 -15.82 -0.93
C THR A 17 -1.44 -15.40 -1.65
N SER A 18 -0.41 -15.02 -0.88
CA SER A 18 0.92 -14.70 -1.44
C SER A 18 1.49 -15.88 -2.23
N PRO A 19 2.17 -15.65 -3.37
CA PRO A 19 2.83 -16.71 -4.12
C PRO A 19 3.83 -17.49 -3.27
N GLY A 20 4.05 -18.78 -3.57
CA GLY A 20 4.90 -19.69 -2.79
C GLY A 20 6.25 -19.09 -2.35
N PRO A 21 7.06 -18.50 -3.26
CA PRO A 21 8.33 -17.87 -2.89
C PRO A 21 8.20 -16.71 -1.90
N ILE A 22 7.10 -15.96 -1.94
CA ILE A 22 6.83 -14.83 -1.06
C ILE A 22 6.26 -15.31 0.28
N ALA A 23 5.34 -16.27 0.25
CA ALA A 23 4.78 -16.89 1.46
C ALA A 23 5.86 -17.59 2.30
N ALA A 24 6.94 -18.08 1.67
CA ALA A 24 8.10 -18.67 2.34
C ALA A 24 8.95 -17.64 3.12
N LEU A 25 8.82 -16.35 2.83
CA LEU A 25 9.55 -15.25 3.48
C LEU A 25 8.77 -14.61 4.64
N ARG A 26 7.58 -15.13 4.98
CA ARG A 26 6.78 -14.58 6.08
C ARG A 26 7.52 -14.70 7.41
N VAL A 27 7.35 -13.71 8.27
CA VAL A 27 7.95 -13.64 9.60
C VAL A 27 6.91 -13.74 10.73
N ASP A 28 5.63 -13.83 10.39
CA ASP A 28 4.54 -14.05 11.34
C ASP A 28 3.37 -14.83 10.73
N ASP A 29 2.40 -15.15 11.58
CA ASP A 29 1.19 -15.91 11.22
C ASP A 29 0.18 -15.11 10.38
N ARG A 30 0.41 -13.81 10.16
CA ARG A 30 -0.42 -12.94 9.30
C ARG A 30 0.15 -12.84 7.88
N GLY A 31 1.15 -13.67 7.55
CA GLY A 31 1.77 -13.71 6.23
C GLY A 31 2.68 -12.51 5.93
N ARG A 32 2.98 -11.66 6.92
CA ARG A 32 3.76 -10.43 6.70
C ARG A 32 5.23 -10.76 6.49
N LEU A 33 5.89 -9.97 5.65
CA LEU A 33 7.33 -10.01 5.38
C LEU A 33 8.09 -9.18 6.43
N ALA A 34 9.41 -9.38 6.55
CA ALA A 34 10.24 -8.54 7.43
C ALA A 34 10.08 -7.03 7.11
N THR A 35 9.95 -6.69 5.82
CA THR A 35 9.73 -5.31 5.36
C THR A 35 8.34 -4.76 5.69
N ASP A 36 7.36 -5.60 6.05
CA ASP A 36 6.00 -5.21 6.43
C ASP A 36 5.85 -4.81 7.90
N LEU A 37 6.88 -5.04 8.73
CA LEU A 37 6.85 -4.74 10.16
C LEU A 37 7.06 -3.25 10.48
N GLY A 38 7.51 -2.46 9.50
CA GLY A 38 7.63 -1.00 9.62
C GLY A 38 6.48 -0.27 8.91
N ARG A 39 6.27 1.00 9.30
CA ARG A 39 5.42 1.92 8.55
C ARG A 39 6.03 2.17 7.16
N LYS A 40 5.20 2.21 6.13
CA LYS A 40 5.60 2.41 4.74
C LYS A 40 4.57 3.24 3.99
N ASP A 41 4.93 3.71 2.81
CA ASP A 41 4.04 4.43 1.89
C ASP A 41 3.78 3.66 0.59
N THR A 42 4.54 2.58 0.36
CA THR A 42 4.50 1.79 -0.86
C THR A 42 4.56 0.30 -0.53
N VAL A 43 3.66 -0.49 -1.10
CA VAL A 43 3.62 -1.94 -0.87
C VAL A 43 3.45 -2.71 -2.16
N LEU A 44 4.29 -3.72 -2.36
CA LEU A 44 4.14 -4.65 -3.48
C LEU A 44 3.00 -5.63 -3.20
N VAL A 45 2.06 -5.70 -4.14
CA VAL A 45 0.97 -6.67 -4.20
C VAL A 45 1.19 -7.58 -5.40
N TRP A 46 1.32 -8.88 -5.16
CA TRP A 46 1.53 -9.90 -6.19
C TRP A 46 0.21 -10.29 -6.88
N PRO A 47 0.25 -10.87 -8.11
CA PRO A 47 -0.95 -11.38 -8.76
C PRO A 47 -1.67 -12.41 -7.89
N GLY A 48 -2.98 -12.20 -7.65
CA GLY A 48 -3.80 -13.07 -6.81
C GLY A 48 -3.59 -12.92 -5.30
N GLU A 49 -2.69 -12.05 -4.84
CA GLU A 49 -2.45 -11.73 -3.43
C GLU A 49 -3.41 -10.63 -2.95
N SER A 50 -3.81 -10.70 -1.69
CA SER A 50 -4.45 -9.58 -0.97
C SER A 50 -3.52 -9.06 0.13
N VAL A 51 -3.35 -7.74 0.21
CA VAL A 51 -2.57 -7.09 1.27
C VAL A 51 -3.48 -6.10 2.00
N LYS A 52 -3.67 -6.32 3.30
CA LYS A 52 -4.47 -5.45 4.16
C LYS A 52 -3.57 -4.43 4.83
N ILE A 53 -3.93 -3.15 4.73
CA ILE A 53 -3.20 -2.04 5.35
C ILE A 53 -4.09 -1.27 6.34
N ALA A 54 -3.45 -0.57 7.28
CA ALA A 54 -4.10 0.42 8.14
C ALA A 54 -3.37 1.75 8.04
N LEU A 55 -4.14 2.83 8.02
CA LEU A 55 -3.63 4.20 7.98
C LEU A 55 -4.57 5.14 8.71
N ASP A 56 -4.02 6.27 9.10
CA ASP A 56 -4.73 7.39 9.71
C ASP A 56 -4.76 8.55 8.71
N PHE A 57 -5.95 8.98 8.31
CA PHE A 57 -6.17 10.11 7.40
C PHE A 57 -6.18 11.48 8.09
N SER A 58 -5.77 11.55 9.36
CA SER A 58 -5.62 12.81 10.09
C SER A 58 -4.69 13.76 9.36
N CYS A 59 -5.23 14.92 8.98
CA CYS A 59 -4.53 15.95 8.20
C CYS A 59 -4.49 17.25 9.01
N PRO A 60 -3.32 17.90 9.19
CA PRO A 60 -3.22 19.15 9.94
C PRO A 60 -3.66 20.38 9.11
N PHE A 61 -3.98 20.19 7.83
CA PHE A 61 -4.28 21.29 6.91
C PHE A 61 -5.80 21.50 6.82
N PRO A 62 -6.28 22.75 6.95
CA PRO A 62 -7.70 23.04 6.83
C PRO A 62 -8.16 22.94 5.36
N GLY A 63 -9.45 22.61 5.16
CA GLY A 63 -10.08 22.53 3.85
C GLY A 63 -9.80 21.23 3.09
N GLU A 64 -10.51 21.02 1.97
CA GLU A 64 -10.36 19.80 1.15
C GLU A 64 -8.94 19.67 0.60
N GLN A 65 -8.29 18.56 0.89
CA GLN A 65 -7.00 18.17 0.34
C GLN A 65 -7.18 17.03 -0.66
N THR A 66 -6.41 17.08 -1.76
CA THR A 66 -6.37 15.98 -2.74
C THR A 66 -4.98 15.36 -2.75
N TYR A 67 -4.94 14.04 -2.52
CA TYR A 67 -3.77 13.18 -2.63
C TYR A 67 -3.97 12.22 -3.80
N VAL A 68 -2.95 11.43 -4.14
CA VAL A 68 -3.08 10.38 -5.15
C VAL A 68 -2.70 9.00 -4.61
N PHE A 69 -3.40 7.99 -5.10
CA PHE A 69 -3.13 6.58 -4.89
C PHE A 69 -2.89 5.92 -6.25
N HIS A 70 -1.74 5.28 -6.44
CA HIS A 70 -1.35 4.77 -7.75
C HIS A 70 -0.42 3.56 -7.66
N CYS A 71 -0.24 2.88 -8.79
CA CYS A 71 0.89 1.98 -8.96
C CYS A 71 2.15 2.80 -9.19
N HIS A 72 3.22 2.51 -8.47
CA HIS A 72 4.53 3.16 -8.58
C HIS A 72 5.42 2.56 -9.69
N ASN A 73 4.81 1.80 -10.60
CA ASN A 73 5.46 1.49 -11.87
C ASN A 73 5.10 2.64 -12.81
N LEU A 74 6.11 3.34 -13.31
CA LEU A 74 5.91 4.62 -14.01
C LEU A 74 5.10 4.43 -15.30
N GLU A 75 5.31 3.34 -16.03
CA GLU A 75 4.53 3.07 -17.23
C GLU A 75 3.04 2.84 -16.92
N HIS A 76 2.74 2.17 -15.81
CA HIS A 76 1.35 1.97 -15.35
C HIS A 76 0.73 3.27 -14.81
N GLU A 77 1.52 4.08 -14.08
CA GLU A 77 1.12 5.40 -13.59
C GLU A 77 0.73 6.32 -14.74
N ASP A 78 1.63 6.50 -15.72
CA ASP A 78 1.44 7.34 -16.90
C ASP A 78 0.27 6.84 -17.77
N ALA A 79 0.03 5.52 -17.79
CA ALA A 79 -1.12 4.92 -18.47
C ALA A 79 -2.44 5.05 -17.69
N GLY A 80 -2.45 5.70 -16.53
CA GLY A 80 -3.66 6.06 -15.78
C GLY A 80 -4.02 5.12 -14.62
N MET A 81 -3.10 4.26 -14.15
CA MET A 81 -3.30 3.45 -12.94
C MET A 81 -3.13 4.30 -11.66
N MET A 82 -3.92 5.37 -11.57
CA MET A 82 -3.86 6.41 -10.56
C MET A 82 -5.28 6.92 -10.25
N LEU A 83 -5.53 7.21 -8.97
CA LEU A 83 -6.79 7.75 -8.47
C LEU A 83 -6.53 8.94 -7.54
N GLY A 84 -7.42 9.94 -7.58
CA GLY A 84 -7.44 11.01 -6.60
C GLY A 84 -8.13 10.57 -5.30
N VAL A 85 -7.55 10.93 -4.16
CA VAL A 85 -8.09 10.71 -2.82
C VAL A 85 -8.38 12.07 -2.19
N LYS A 86 -9.66 12.38 -2.02
CA LYS A 86 -10.13 13.63 -1.43
C LYS A 86 -10.43 13.45 0.06
N LEU A 87 -9.87 14.32 0.89
CA LEU A 87 -10.10 14.36 2.33
C LEU A 87 -10.59 15.77 2.69
N GLY A 88 -11.68 15.87 3.45
CA GLY A 88 -12.30 17.12 3.88
C GLY A 88 -13.04 16.98 5.20
#